data_AF-A0A7W5H2A2-F1
#
_entry.id   AF-A0A7W5H2A2-F1
#
_cell.length_a   1.000
_cell.length_b   1.000
_cell.length_c   1.000
_cell.angle_alpha   90.00
_cell.angle_beta   90.00
_cell.angle_gamma   90.00
#
_symmetry.space_group_name_H-M   'P 1'
#
loop_
_entity.id
_entity.type
_entity.pdbx_description
1 polymer ?
#
loop_
_entity_poly.entity_id
_entity_poly.type
_entity_poly.pdbx_seq_one_letter_code
_entity_poly.pdbx_strand_id
1 'polypeptide(L)'
;MEPNFVTIAIHTPERAQVLKTLLEQDGIEVQLHPVNESTTEITPGVRVRIPENELSHALLIVEEMEYAQHQGENILNKKNQKEILIPVDFSDYSIRTCDLGVKMAASMKARVVLLHSYYSMNFSMMQLTETLSYDIYENETIKELVRKAEEDMHNLFNLLKRKMTQGELPKVPITTEIREGIPEDVILTYAKEHDPILIIMGTRGKDQKESDLIGSVTAEIIDRSRHPVLAVPENVPLAAFEEELNVAFVNSIDEKDLLAFEKMMQLLTTFKKKIFFTQILPRKENPGNEKLIARLHDYIKHHYPLFKTEYGTIKEADLLAELESYIHEQRIGLMVINSHKRNIFTHLFNPSIAHKMIFHSDTPLLVFHS
;
A
#
# COMPACT_ATOMS: atom_id res chain seq x y z
N MET A 1 19.95 1.48 -36.05
CA MET A 1 18.70 1.14 -36.77
C MET A 1 17.63 2.01 -36.13
N GLU A 2 16.88 2.78 -36.91
CA GLU A 2 15.73 3.49 -36.36
C GLU A 2 14.76 2.47 -35.74
N PRO A 3 14.16 2.77 -34.57
CA PRO A 3 13.21 1.86 -33.95
C PRO A 3 12.04 1.62 -34.90
N ASN A 4 11.72 0.35 -35.14
CA ASN A 4 10.60 -0.03 -35.99
C ASN A 4 9.30 0.31 -35.24
N PHE A 5 8.44 1.17 -35.81
CA PHE A 5 7.19 1.58 -35.17
C PHE A 5 6.03 0.67 -35.58
N VAL A 6 5.40 0.00 -34.62
CA VAL A 6 4.22 -0.85 -34.82
C VAL A 6 2.94 -0.11 -34.44
N THR A 7 1.83 -0.41 -35.12
CA THR A 7 0.51 0.16 -34.77
C THR A 7 -0.14 -0.72 -33.71
N ILE A 8 -0.51 -0.12 -32.58
CA ILE A 8 -1.13 -0.84 -31.45
C ILE A 8 -2.63 -0.59 -31.34
N ALA A 9 -3.13 0.53 -31.86
CA ALA A 9 -4.54 0.87 -31.83
C ALA A 9 -4.92 1.83 -32.98
N ILE A 10 -6.20 1.81 -33.37
CA ILE A 10 -6.81 2.80 -34.26
C ILE A 10 -8.02 3.40 -33.54
N HIS A 11 -7.98 4.70 -33.28
CA HIS A 11 -9.00 5.38 -32.49
C HIS A 11 -9.44 6.70 -33.14
N THR A 12 -10.50 7.32 -32.62
CA THR A 12 -10.84 8.71 -32.96
C THR A 12 -9.70 9.64 -32.54
N PRO A 13 -9.57 10.86 -33.12
CA PRO A 13 -8.46 11.76 -32.80
C PRO A 13 -8.36 12.09 -31.30
N GLU A 14 -9.50 12.33 -30.64
CA GLU A 14 -9.57 12.60 -29.21
C GLU A 14 -9.05 11.42 -28.38
N ARG A 15 -9.46 10.19 -28.73
CA ARG A 15 -9.03 8.97 -28.02
C ARG A 15 -7.57 8.64 -28.29
N ALA A 16 -7.10 8.83 -29.52
CA ALA A 16 -5.69 8.66 -29.87
C ALA A 16 -4.80 9.63 -29.06
N GLN A 17 -5.28 10.85 -28.80
CA GLN A 17 -4.57 11.82 -27.98
C GLN A 17 -4.51 11.43 -26.49
N VAL A 18 -5.59 10.86 -25.95
CA VAL A 18 -5.61 10.31 -24.58
C VAL A 18 -4.61 9.16 -24.45
N LEU A 19 -4.67 8.17 -25.35
CA LEU A 19 -3.76 7.02 -25.35
C LEU A 19 -2.30 7.46 -25.51
N LYS A 20 -2.02 8.43 -26.40
CA LYS A 20 -0.69 9.05 -26.55
C LYS A 20 -0.18 9.59 -25.21
N THR A 21 -1.02 10.34 -24.51
CA THR A 21 -0.65 10.96 -23.22
C THR A 21 -0.31 9.91 -22.16
N LEU A 22 -1.11 8.83 -22.08
CA LEU A 22 -0.88 7.74 -21.12
C LEU A 22 0.43 7.00 -21.39
N LEU A 23 0.69 6.66 -22.66
CA LEU A 23 1.91 5.98 -23.09
C LEU A 23 3.16 6.86 -22.88
N GLU A 24 3.09 8.15 -23.20
CA GLU A 24 4.21 9.08 -23.02
C GLU A 24 4.53 9.33 -21.53
N GLN A 25 3.53 9.29 -20.64
CA GLN A 25 3.73 9.36 -19.19
C GLN A 25 4.54 8.17 -18.65
N ASP A 26 4.41 7.00 -19.27
CA ASP A 26 5.21 5.80 -18.94
C ASP A 26 6.51 5.71 -19.74
N GLY A 27 6.94 6.82 -20.35
CA GLY A 27 8.21 6.92 -21.06
C GLY A 27 8.23 6.24 -22.43
N ILE A 28 7.07 5.84 -22.96
CA ILE A 28 6.96 5.21 -24.27
C ILE A 28 6.81 6.32 -25.33
N GLU A 29 7.68 6.32 -26.33
CA GLU A 29 7.57 7.25 -27.47
C GLU A 29 6.37 6.86 -28.36
N VAL A 30 5.55 7.85 -28.75
CA VAL A 30 4.32 7.60 -29.53
C VAL A 30 4.22 8.50 -30.76
N GLN A 31 3.87 7.91 -31.89
CA GLN A 31 3.57 8.59 -33.14
C GLN A 31 2.10 8.41 -33.52
N LEU A 32 1.40 9.52 -33.82
CA LEU A 32 0.02 9.51 -34.29
C LEU A 32 -0.04 9.69 -35.80
N HIS A 33 -0.64 8.73 -36.52
CA HIS A 33 -0.73 8.74 -37.98
C HIS A 33 -2.20 8.67 -38.42
N PRO A 34 -2.74 9.66 -39.16
CA PRO A 34 -4.10 9.60 -39.67
C PRO A 34 -4.27 8.44 -40.67
N VAL A 35 -5.43 7.79 -40.64
CA VAL A 35 -5.84 6.76 -41.59
C VAL A 35 -6.45 7.44 -42.82
N ASN A 36 -5.62 7.82 -43.81
CA ASN A 36 -5.93 8.39 -45.14
C ASN A 36 -7.29 9.11 -45.36
N GLU A 37 -7.22 10.39 -45.72
CA GLU A 37 -8.34 11.34 -45.97
C GLU A 37 -9.16 11.11 -47.27
N SER A 38 -9.07 9.95 -47.93
CA SER A 38 -9.62 9.74 -49.28
C SER A 38 -10.74 8.71 -49.35
N THR A 39 -11.83 8.90 -48.61
CA THR A 39 -13.16 8.37 -48.97
C THR A 39 -14.23 9.12 -48.19
N THR A 40 -15.21 9.65 -48.91
CA THR A 40 -16.48 10.20 -48.40
C THR A 40 -17.13 9.25 -47.41
N GLU A 41 -17.35 9.74 -46.18
CA GLU A 41 -18.06 9.11 -45.06
C GLU A 41 -17.38 7.89 -44.41
N ILE A 42 -16.63 8.12 -43.32
CA ILE A 42 -16.57 7.42 -42.02
C ILE A 42 -15.60 8.26 -41.14
N THR A 43 -15.88 8.42 -39.84
CA THR A 43 -15.05 9.20 -38.89
C THR A 43 -13.53 8.94 -39.05
N PRO A 44 -12.68 9.99 -39.11
CA PRO A 44 -11.26 9.83 -39.36
C PRO A 44 -10.59 9.06 -38.21
N GLY A 45 -10.07 7.88 -38.51
CA GLY A 45 -9.27 7.10 -37.56
C GLY A 45 -7.83 7.61 -37.49
N VAL A 46 -7.22 7.53 -36.31
CA VAL A 46 -5.81 7.83 -36.06
C VAL A 46 -5.15 6.58 -35.53
N ARG A 47 -4.08 6.13 -36.21
CA ARG A 47 -3.21 5.05 -35.76
C ARG A 47 -2.29 5.55 -34.66
N VAL A 48 -2.27 4.85 -33.53
CA VAL A 48 -1.31 5.06 -32.45
C VAL A 48 -0.17 4.07 -32.66
N ARG A 49 1.06 4.59 -32.83
CA ARG A 49 2.24 3.79 -33.13
C ARG A 49 3.32 3.98 -32.08
N ILE A 50 4.01 2.89 -31.73
CA ILE A 50 5.09 2.87 -30.72
C ILE A 50 6.28 2.04 -31.22
N PRO A 51 7.49 2.19 -30.63
CA PRO A 51 8.61 1.29 -30.86
C PRO A 51 8.26 -0.17 -30.55
N GLU A 52 8.61 -1.10 -31.45
CA GLU A 52 8.28 -2.53 -31.35
C GLU A 52 8.80 -3.19 -30.06
N ASN A 53 9.91 -2.71 -29.49
CA ASN A 53 10.47 -3.21 -28.24
C ASN A 53 9.63 -2.86 -26.99
N GLU A 54 8.73 -1.88 -27.09
CA GLU A 54 7.84 -1.44 -26.00
C GLU A 54 6.44 -2.08 -26.09
N LEU A 55 6.21 -3.00 -27.05
CA LEU A 55 4.89 -3.55 -27.37
C LEU A 55 4.20 -4.19 -26.16
N SER A 56 4.91 -5.03 -25.40
CA SER A 56 4.32 -5.71 -24.25
C SER A 56 3.87 -4.74 -23.15
N HIS A 57 4.61 -3.65 -22.95
CA HIS A 57 4.26 -2.63 -21.94
C HIS A 57 3.08 -1.78 -22.42
N ALA A 58 3.09 -1.37 -23.68
CA ALA A 58 2.01 -0.57 -24.24
C ALA A 58 0.68 -1.32 -24.35
N LEU A 59 0.69 -2.64 -24.58
CA LEU A 59 -0.54 -3.44 -24.60
C LEU A 59 -1.27 -3.44 -23.25
N LEU A 60 -0.55 -3.42 -22.13
CA LEU A 60 -1.15 -3.31 -20.80
C LEU A 60 -1.87 -1.96 -20.63
N ILE A 61 -1.25 -0.87 -21.08
CA ILE A 61 -1.83 0.48 -21.02
C ILE A 61 -3.07 0.60 -21.92
N VAL A 62 -3.05 -0.05 -23.09
CA VAL A 62 -4.22 -0.12 -23.99
C VAL A 62 -5.36 -0.89 -23.33
N GLU A 63 -5.07 -2.04 -22.72
CA GLU A 63 -6.06 -2.88 -22.03
C GLU A 63 -6.68 -2.15 -20.83
N GLU A 64 -5.88 -1.45 -20.02
CA GLU A 64 -6.34 -0.58 -18.94
C GLU A 64 -7.26 0.54 -19.45
N MET A 65 -6.92 1.14 -20.60
CA MET A 65 -7.71 2.20 -21.20
C MET A 65 -9.06 1.69 -21.71
N GLU A 66 -9.10 0.52 -22.32
CA GLU A 66 -10.34 -0.12 -22.78
C GLU A 66 -11.22 -0.54 -21.58
N TYR A 67 -10.61 -1.12 -20.55
CA TYR A 67 -11.32 -1.53 -19.33
C TYR A 67 -11.97 -0.34 -18.61
N ALA A 68 -11.24 0.76 -18.44
CA ALA A 68 -11.78 1.97 -17.80
C ALA A 68 -12.88 2.65 -18.63
N GLN A 69 -12.87 2.52 -19.96
CA GLN A 69 -13.96 3.00 -20.82
C GLN A 69 -15.24 2.19 -20.63
N HIS A 70 -15.14 0.88 -20.42
CA HIS A 70 -16.31 0.05 -20.12
C HIS A 70 -16.98 0.42 -18.79
N GLN A 71 -16.24 1.02 -17.86
CA GLN A 71 -16.75 1.50 -16.57
C GLN A 71 -17.08 3.01 -16.54
N GLY A 72 -16.85 3.75 -17.63
CA GLY A 72 -17.10 5.19 -17.71
C GLY A 72 -16.12 6.06 -16.90
N GLU A 73 -14.92 5.57 -16.62
CA GLU A 73 -13.91 6.24 -15.80
C GLU A 73 -12.89 7.08 -16.61
N ASN A 74 -12.40 8.19 -16.04
CA ASN A 74 -11.37 9.03 -16.66
C ASN A 74 -9.96 8.64 -16.16
N ILE A 75 -9.24 7.87 -16.98
CA ILE A 75 -7.93 7.25 -16.67
C ILE A 75 -6.84 8.27 -16.32
N LEU A 76 -6.84 9.44 -16.98
CA LEU A 76 -5.85 10.50 -16.73
C LEU A 76 -5.97 11.11 -15.32
N ASN A 77 -7.16 11.04 -14.70
CA ASN A 77 -7.38 11.49 -13.33
C ASN A 77 -6.97 10.44 -12.28
N LYS A 78 -7.02 9.15 -12.64
CA LYS A 78 -6.74 8.02 -11.73
C LYS A 78 -5.26 7.94 -11.36
N LYS A 79 -4.36 8.15 -12.33
CA LYS A 79 -2.89 8.12 -12.14
C LYS A 79 -2.32 9.28 -11.30
N ASN A 80 -3.12 10.33 -11.06
CA ASN A 80 -2.64 11.59 -10.46
C ASN A 80 -3.15 11.84 -9.03
N GLN A 81 -3.88 10.91 -8.42
CA GLN A 81 -4.39 11.05 -7.06
C GLN A 81 -3.72 10.06 -6.10
N LYS A 82 -3.10 10.60 -5.05
CA LYS A 82 -2.57 9.81 -3.93
C LYS A 82 -3.68 8.94 -3.35
N GLU A 83 -3.39 7.67 -3.16
CA GLU A 83 -4.33 6.68 -2.68
C GLU A 83 -3.80 5.97 -1.44
N ILE A 84 -4.66 5.79 -0.44
CA ILE A 84 -4.44 4.87 0.68
C ILE A 84 -5.36 3.67 0.50
N LEU A 85 -4.77 2.48 0.41
CA LEU A 85 -5.49 1.22 0.34
C LEU A 85 -5.74 0.68 1.73
N ILE A 86 -6.99 0.34 2.04
CA ILE A 86 -7.39 -0.28 3.31
C ILE A 86 -8.12 -1.60 3.00
N PRO A 87 -7.43 -2.74 3.11
CA PRO A 87 -8.08 -4.04 3.07
C PRO A 87 -9.01 -4.21 4.29
N VAL A 88 -10.23 -4.71 4.07
CA VAL A 88 -11.25 -4.87 5.12
C VAL A 88 -11.85 -6.27 5.11
N ASP A 89 -12.15 -6.78 6.31
CA ASP A 89 -12.82 -8.07 6.53
C ASP A 89 -14.15 -7.91 7.30
N PHE A 90 -14.60 -6.67 7.46
CA PHE A 90 -15.79 -6.25 8.19
C PHE A 90 -15.78 -6.58 9.69
N SER A 91 -14.62 -6.92 10.26
CA SER A 91 -14.43 -7.01 11.71
C SER A 91 -14.38 -5.62 12.36
N ASP A 92 -14.66 -5.55 13.67
CA ASP A 92 -14.47 -4.33 14.46
C ASP A 92 -13.04 -3.79 14.34
N TYR A 93 -12.04 -4.68 14.18
CA TYR A 93 -10.64 -4.31 13.97
C TYR A 93 -10.44 -3.55 12.65
N SER A 94 -11.03 -4.04 11.55
CA SER A 94 -10.96 -3.37 10.25
C SER A 94 -11.66 -2.01 10.29
N ILE A 95 -12.75 -1.87 11.04
CA ILE A 95 -13.47 -0.59 11.21
C ILE A 95 -12.60 0.45 11.92
N ARG A 96 -11.90 0.07 13.01
CA ARG A 96 -10.95 0.98 13.70
C ARG A 96 -9.79 1.37 12.79
N THR A 97 -9.31 0.43 11.97
CA THR A 97 -8.26 0.66 10.97
C THR A 97 -8.73 1.70 9.93
N CYS A 98 -9.98 1.63 9.48
CA CYS A 98 -10.58 2.62 8.57
C CYS A 98 -10.60 4.03 9.17
N ASP A 99 -10.95 4.20 10.45
CA ASP A 99 -10.95 5.51 11.12
C ASP A 99 -9.56 6.16 11.04
N LEU A 100 -8.51 5.39 11.38
CA LEU A 100 -7.14 5.85 11.29
C LEU A 100 -6.74 6.18 9.85
N GLY A 101 -7.06 5.30 8.91
CA GLY A 101 -6.72 5.51 7.50
C GLY A 101 -7.39 6.74 6.91
N VAL A 102 -8.63 7.05 7.31
CA VAL A 102 -9.32 8.29 6.94
C VAL A 102 -8.62 9.53 7.51
N LYS A 103 -8.21 9.51 8.78
CA LYS A 103 -7.44 10.62 9.39
C LYS A 103 -6.10 10.85 8.67
N MET A 104 -5.39 9.77 8.33
CA MET A 104 -4.13 9.84 7.59
C MET A 104 -4.35 10.35 6.16
N ALA A 105 -5.36 9.85 5.46
CA ALA A 105 -5.69 10.28 4.11
C ALA A 105 -5.95 11.79 4.04
N ALA A 106 -6.66 12.35 5.03
CA ALA A 106 -6.88 13.79 5.11
C ALA A 106 -5.58 14.59 5.25
N SER A 107 -4.68 14.14 6.14
CA SER A 107 -3.38 14.76 6.37
C SER A 107 -2.46 14.68 5.14
N MET A 108 -2.63 13.65 4.32
CA MET A 108 -1.80 13.37 3.15
C MET A 108 -2.42 13.88 1.84
N LYS A 109 -3.65 14.42 1.92
CA LYS A 109 -4.48 14.81 0.77
C LYS A 109 -4.67 13.66 -0.22
N ALA A 110 -4.93 12.48 0.32
CA ALA A 110 -5.16 11.24 -0.42
C ALA A 110 -6.65 10.84 -0.39
N ARG A 111 -7.06 10.01 -1.35
CA ARG A 111 -8.32 9.27 -1.27
C ARG A 111 -8.11 7.94 -0.57
N VAL A 112 -9.19 7.35 -0.07
CA VAL A 112 -9.20 6.01 0.54
C VAL A 112 -9.88 5.03 -0.41
N VAL A 113 -9.30 3.85 -0.57
CA VAL A 113 -9.95 2.68 -1.17
C VAL A 113 -10.16 1.63 -0.10
N LEU A 114 -11.41 1.23 0.09
CA LEU A 114 -11.73 0.04 0.89
C LEU A 114 -11.75 -1.17 -0.04
N LEU A 115 -10.91 -2.15 0.21
CA LEU A 115 -10.80 -3.36 -0.60
C LEU A 115 -11.24 -4.58 0.21
N HIS A 116 -12.20 -5.34 -0.30
CA HIS A 116 -12.56 -6.64 0.25
C HIS A 116 -12.33 -7.74 -0.77
N SER A 117 -11.73 -8.84 -0.34
CA SER A 117 -11.61 -10.06 -1.14
C SER A 117 -12.63 -11.09 -0.65
N TYR A 118 -13.42 -11.65 -1.55
CA TYR A 118 -14.18 -12.86 -1.26
C TYR A 118 -13.54 -14.06 -1.95
N TYR A 119 -13.58 -15.21 -1.29
CA TYR A 119 -13.04 -16.44 -1.82
C TYR A 119 -14.17 -17.30 -2.40
N SER A 120 -14.07 -17.64 -3.68
CA SER A 120 -14.96 -18.63 -4.31
C SER A 120 -14.17 -19.91 -4.64
N MET A 121 -14.82 -21.07 -4.53
CA MET A 121 -14.22 -22.37 -4.82
C MET A 121 -13.74 -22.48 -6.28
N ASN A 122 -14.31 -21.67 -7.19
CA ASN A 122 -13.94 -21.62 -8.61
C ASN A 122 -12.52 -21.08 -8.82
N PHE A 123 -12.05 -20.15 -7.96
CA PHE A 123 -10.69 -19.62 -8.02
C PHE A 123 -9.62 -20.70 -7.77
N SER A 124 -9.91 -21.67 -6.88
CA SER A 124 -9.03 -22.81 -6.62
C SER A 124 -9.02 -23.81 -7.78
N MET A 125 -10.16 -24.05 -8.42
CA MET A 125 -10.28 -25.05 -9.49
C MET A 125 -9.73 -24.54 -10.84
N MET A 126 -9.81 -23.23 -11.13
CA MET A 126 -9.18 -22.65 -12.34
C MET A 126 -7.65 -22.75 -12.34
N GLN A 127 -6.99 -22.84 -11.18
CA GLN A 127 -5.54 -23.09 -11.10
C GLN A 127 -5.18 -24.57 -11.33
N LEU A 128 -6.15 -25.49 -11.31
CA LEU A 128 -5.91 -26.93 -11.28
C LEU A 128 -6.44 -27.70 -12.49
N THR A 129 -7.48 -27.25 -13.21
CA THR A 129 -8.04 -28.00 -14.35
C THR A 129 -8.65 -27.13 -15.47
N GLU A 130 -8.29 -27.42 -16.73
CA GLU A 130 -9.07 -27.02 -17.92
C GLU A 130 -10.24 -28.00 -18.13
N THR A 131 -11.34 -27.88 -17.37
CA THR A 131 -12.55 -28.67 -17.67
C THR A 131 -13.83 -27.84 -17.57
N LEU A 132 -14.38 -27.54 -18.75
CA LEU A 132 -15.69 -26.93 -19.00
C LEU A 132 -16.82 -27.93 -18.65
N SER A 133 -17.45 -27.86 -17.46
CA SER A 133 -18.85 -28.31 -17.21
C SER A 133 -19.24 -28.34 -15.71
N TYR A 134 -19.57 -27.19 -15.07
CA TYR A 134 -20.19 -27.19 -13.72
C TYR A 134 -21.09 -25.94 -13.48
N ASP A 135 -22.02 -25.64 -14.39
CA ASP A 135 -22.64 -24.31 -14.47
C ASP A 135 -23.93 -24.02 -13.66
N ILE A 136 -24.50 -24.92 -12.83
CA ILE A 136 -25.91 -24.69 -12.37
C ILE A 136 -26.15 -24.71 -10.84
N TYR A 137 -25.38 -25.45 -10.03
CA TYR A 137 -25.67 -25.55 -8.58
C TYR A 137 -24.81 -24.65 -7.67
N GLU A 138 -23.66 -24.14 -8.13
CA GLU A 138 -22.74 -23.32 -7.31
C GLU A 138 -22.94 -21.80 -7.48
N ASN A 139 -23.82 -21.37 -8.39
CA ASN A 139 -24.01 -19.95 -8.71
C ASN A 139 -24.77 -19.18 -7.60
N GLU A 140 -25.74 -19.78 -6.92
CA GLU A 140 -26.53 -19.10 -5.89
C GLU A 140 -25.76 -18.85 -4.58
N THR A 141 -24.90 -19.79 -4.17
CA THR A 141 -24.06 -19.62 -2.97
C THR A 141 -23.02 -18.52 -3.17
N ILE A 142 -22.42 -18.44 -4.36
CA ILE A 142 -21.47 -17.37 -4.70
C ILE A 142 -22.19 -16.03 -4.81
N LYS A 143 -23.36 -15.96 -5.47
CA LYS A 143 -24.19 -14.75 -5.51
C LYS A 143 -24.53 -14.24 -4.11
N GLU A 144 -24.90 -15.13 -3.19
CA GLU A 144 -25.22 -14.72 -1.82
C GLU A 144 -23.99 -14.22 -1.06
N LEU A 145 -22.81 -14.84 -1.28
CA LEU A 145 -21.55 -14.36 -0.73
C LEU A 145 -21.20 -12.96 -1.23
N VAL A 146 -21.31 -12.72 -2.54
CA VAL A 146 -21.07 -11.41 -3.17
C VAL A 146 -22.08 -10.39 -2.67
N ARG A 147 -23.37 -10.72 -2.67
CA ARG A 147 -24.45 -9.84 -2.17
C ARG A 147 -24.20 -9.42 -0.72
N LYS A 148 -23.76 -10.37 0.12
CA LYS A 148 -23.44 -10.09 1.52
C LYS A 148 -22.20 -9.19 1.64
N ALA A 149 -21.15 -9.44 0.86
CA ALA A 149 -19.97 -8.58 0.84
C ALA A 149 -20.31 -7.15 0.38
N GLU A 150 -21.17 -7.01 -0.63
CA GLU A 150 -21.68 -5.72 -1.10
C GLU A 150 -22.49 -4.99 -0.01
N GLU A 151 -23.36 -5.72 0.70
CA GLU A 151 -24.15 -5.19 1.80
C GLU A 151 -23.26 -4.73 2.97
N ASP A 152 -22.31 -5.56 3.40
CA ASP A 152 -21.36 -5.24 4.47
C ASP A 152 -20.45 -4.06 4.09
N MET A 153 -19.99 -4.00 2.83
CA MET A 153 -19.21 -2.88 2.31
C MET A 153 -20.04 -1.59 2.27
N HIS A 154 -21.29 -1.66 1.83
CA HIS A 154 -22.21 -0.52 1.82
C HIS A 154 -22.45 0.01 3.24
N ASN A 155 -22.63 -0.89 4.21
CA ASN A 155 -22.79 -0.54 5.62
C ASN A 155 -21.55 0.16 6.18
N LEU A 156 -20.35 -0.36 5.89
CA LEU A 156 -19.09 0.25 6.29
C LEU A 156 -18.90 1.64 5.67
N PHE A 157 -19.14 1.77 4.36
CA PHE A 157 -19.06 3.06 3.67
C PHE A 157 -20.00 4.11 4.31
N ASN A 158 -21.25 3.72 4.57
CA ASN A 158 -22.23 4.60 5.21
C ASN A 158 -21.87 4.94 6.66
N LEU A 159 -21.25 4.01 7.39
CA LEU A 159 -20.71 4.29 8.73
C LEU A 159 -19.65 5.39 8.67
N LEU A 160 -18.64 5.26 7.80
CA LEU A 160 -17.58 6.27 7.65
C LEU A 160 -18.15 7.62 7.20
N LYS A 161 -19.08 7.62 6.23
CA LYS A 161 -19.75 8.83 5.76
C LYS A 161 -20.55 9.54 6.87
N ARG A 162 -21.22 8.78 7.74
CA ARG A 162 -21.92 9.34 8.92
C ARG A 162 -20.95 9.98 9.89
N LYS A 163 -19.86 9.30 10.25
CA LYS A 163 -18.81 9.84 11.12
C LYS A 163 -18.19 11.12 10.55
N MET A 164 -17.99 11.20 9.23
CA MET A 164 -17.56 12.43 8.56
C MET A 164 -18.59 13.57 8.62
N THR A 165 -19.87 13.24 8.51
CA THR A 165 -20.96 14.23 8.56
C THR A 165 -21.15 14.78 9.97
N GLN A 166 -20.92 13.94 10.99
CA GLN A 166 -20.97 14.31 12.41
C GLN A 166 -19.70 15.03 12.90
N GLY A 167 -18.66 15.11 12.07
CA GLY A 167 -17.39 15.75 12.41
C GLY A 167 -16.44 14.89 13.24
N GLU A 168 -16.73 13.60 13.41
CA GLU A 168 -15.84 12.64 14.08
C GLU A 168 -14.62 12.27 13.22
N LEU A 169 -14.80 12.28 11.89
CA LEU A 169 -13.75 12.05 10.90
C LEU A 169 -13.62 13.20 9.91
N PRO A 170 -12.42 13.49 9.38
CA PRO A 170 -12.26 14.45 8.31
C PRO A 170 -12.90 13.96 7.01
N LYS A 171 -13.36 14.89 6.18
CA LYS A 171 -13.93 14.59 4.87
C LYS A 171 -12.82 14.18 3.90
N VAL A 172 -12.85 12.94 3.43
CA VAL A 172 -11.97 12.42 2.38
C VAL A 172 -12.79 11.64 1.35
N PRO A 173 -12.38 11.63 0.06
CA PRO A 173 -12.99 10.75 -0.93
C PRO A 173 -12.75 9.29 -0.53
N ILE A 174 -13.82 8.49 -0.49
CA ILE A 174 -13.75 7.04 -0.26
C ILE A 174 -14.37 6.35 -1.48
N THR A 175 -13.67 5.37 -2.01
CA THR A 175 -14.20 4.39 -2.97
C THR A 175 -14.11 2.98 -2.38
N THR A 176 -14.91 2.06 -2.90
CA THR A 176 -15.01 0.68 -2.40
C THR A 176 -14.81 -0.28 -3.56
N GLU A 177 -14.10 -1.37 -3.32
CA GLU A 177 -13.85 -2.40 -4.30
C GLU A 177 -13.97 -3.79 -3.67
N ILE A 178 -14.62 -4.69 -4.38
CA ILE A 178 -14.80 -6.08 -4.00
C ILE A 178 -14.20 -6.92 -5.12
N ARG A 179 -13.25 -7.79 -4.79
CA ARG A 179 -12.58 -8.67 -5.76
C ARG A 179 -12.70 -10.13 -5.32
N GLU A 180 -12.70 -11.01 -6.31
CA GLU A 180 -12.60 -12.44 -6.06
C GLU A 180 -11.14 -12.87 -5.92
N GLY A 181 -10.85 -13.72 -4.93
CA GLY A 181 -9.55 -14.37 -4.81
C GLY A 181 -9.06 -14.53 -3.38
N ILE A 182 -7.82 -14.99 -3.26
CA ILE A 182 -7.10 -15.08 -1.99
C ILE A 182 -6.74 -13.66 -1.51
N PRO A 183 -7.01 -13.28 -0.25
CA PRO A 183 -6.85 -11.90 0.22
C PRO A 183 -5.49 -11.29 -0.06
N GLU A 184 -4.41 -11.99 0.29
CA GLU A 184 -3.04 -11.50 0.09
C GLU A 184 -2.72 -11.21 -1.38
N ASP A 185 -3.13 -12.09 -2.29
CA ASP A 185 -2.87 -11.94 -3.71
C ASP A 185 -3.73 -10.82 -4.32
N VAL A 186 -4.98 -10.70 -3.89
CA VAL A 186 -5.88 -9.62 -4.29
C VAL A 186 -5.31 -8.26 -3.89
N ILE A 187 -4.85 -8.13 -2.64
CA ILE A 187 -4.27 -6.87 -2.12
C ILE A 187 -2.96 -6.54 -2.85
N LEU A 188 -2.05 -7.50 -3.03
CA LEU A 188 -0.79 -7.27 -3.72
C LEU A 188 -0.98 -6.94 -5.21
N THR A 189 -1.95 -7.60 -5.86
CA THR A 189 -2.30 -7.33 -7.26
C THR A 189 -2.90 -5.93 -7.39
N TYR A 190 -3.84 -5.56 -6.52
CA TYR A 190 -4.39 -4.22 -6.47
C TYR A 190 -3.29 -3.17 -6.28
N ALA A 191 -2.40 -3.38 -5.30
CA ALA A 191 -1.33 -2.43 -5.01
C ALA A 191 -0.37 -2.28 -6.20
N LYS A 192 -0.13 -3.36 -6.96
CA LYS A 192 0.67 -3.31 -8.18
C LYS A 192 -0.02 -2.53 -9.31
N GLU A 193 -1.34 -2.62 -9.43
CA GLU A 193 -2.14 -1.95 -10.48
C GLU A 193 -2.36 -0.46 -10.19
N HIS A 194 -2.62 -0.09 -8.93
CA HIS A 194 -3.08 1.26 -8.56
C HIS A 194 -2.05 2.10 -7.80
N ASP A 195 -0.88 1.52 -7.50
CA ASP A 195 0.27 2.16 -6.84
C ASP A 195 -0.09 3.02 -5.61
N PRO A 196 -0.76 2.45 -4.58
CA PRO A 196 -1.14 3.20 -3.40
C PRO A 196 0.09 3.68 -2.65
N ILE A 197 0.06 4.92 -2.14
CA ILE A 197 1.18 5.48 -1.39
C ILE A 197 1.36 4.82 -0.02
N LEU A 198 0.32 4.12 0.46
CA LEU A 198 0.30 3.41 1.73
C LEU A 198 -0.81 2.35 1.73
N ILE A 199 -0.50 1.15 2.21
CA ILE A 199 -1.47 0.13 2.58
C ILE A 199 -1.65 0.18 4.10
N ILE A 200 -2.88 0.25 4.61
CA ILE A 200 -3.16 0.24 6.04
C ILE A 200 -3.99 -1.00 6.39
N MET A 201 -3.49 -1.82 7.31
CA MET A 201 -4.12 -3.08 7.70
C MET A 201 -4.19 -3.22 9.22
N GLY A 202 -5.26 -3.84 9.71
CA GLY A 202 -5.30 -4.30 11.10
C GLY A 202 -4.32 -5.44 11.32
N THR A 203 -3.74 -5.56 12.51
CA THR A 203 -2.92 -6.74 12.87
C THR A 203 -3.76 -7.96 13.21
N ARG A 204 -5.09 -7.82 13.29
CA ARG A 204 -6.05 -8.89 13.59
C ARG A 204 -7.23 -8.84 12.63
N GLY A 205 -7.80 -10.01 12.39
CA GLY A 205 -9.01 -10.19 11.58
C GLY A 205 -10.12 -10.91 12.34
N LYS A 206 -11.23 -11.11 11.64
CA LYS A 206 -12.49 -11.68 12.13
C LYS A 206 -12.36 -13.03 12.85
N ASP A 207 -11.42 -13.87 12.39
CA ASP A 207 -11.28 -15.26 12.86
C ASP A 207 -10.23 -15.46 13.96
N GLN A 208 -9.52 -14.41 14.39
CA GLN A 208 -8.43 -14.53 15.36
C GLN A 208 -8.93 -14.34 16.80
N LYS A 209 -8.81 -15.41 17.61
CA LYS A 209 -9.17 -15.45 19.03
C LYS A 209 -7.97 -15.50 19.98
N GLU A 210 -6.76 -15.78 19.47
CA GLU A 210 -5.53 -15.79 20.28
C GLU A 210 -4.91 -14.38 20.29
N SER A 211 -4.53 -13.90 21.48
CA SER A 211 -4.05 -12.53 21.70
C SER A 211 -2.67 -12.24 21.10
N ASP A 212 -1.93 -13.25 20.66
CA ASP A 212 -0.48 -13.16 20.48
C ASP A 212 -0.01 -13.36 19.01
N LEU A 213 -0.90 -13.30 18.01
CA LEU A 213 -0.57 -13.60 16.59
C LEU A 213 -1.12 -12.58 15.58
N ILE A 214 -0.38 -12.34 14.47
CA ILE A 214 -0.73 -11.39 13.38
C ILE A 214 -1.73 -12.11 12.49
N GLY A 215 -2.67 -11.37 11.93
CA GLY A 215 -3.42 -11.73 10.73
C GLY A 215 -2.50 -12.39 9.71
N SER A 216 -2.69 -13.66 9.37
CA SER A 216 -1.85 -14.35 8.38
C SER A 216 -1.71 -13.53 7.09
N VAL A 217 -2.80 -12.87 6.68
CA VAL A 217 -2.83 -11.93 5.55
C VAL A 217 -1.91 -10.73 5.80
N THR A 218 -2.01 -10.06 6.95
CA THR A 218 -1.15 -8.89 7.27
C THR A 218 0.33 -9.27 7.30
N ALA A 219 0.71 -10.44 7.84
CA ALA A 219 2.10 -10.91 7.78
C ALA A 219 2.57 -11.10 6.34
N GLU A 220 1.74 -11.75 5.51
CA GLU A 220 2.05 -12.01 4.11
C GLU A 220 2.19 -10.71 3.29
N ILE A 221 1.32 -9.73 3.54
CA ILE A 221 1.42 -8.39 2.91
C ILE A 221 2.68 -7.66 3.37
N ILE A 222 3.02 -7.72 4.66
CA ILE A 222 4.27 -7.14 5.18
C ILE A 222 5.50 -7.82 4.56
N ASP A 223 5.47 -9.11 4.25
CA ASP A 223 6.64 -9.79 3.67
C ASP A 223 6.81 -9.53 2.16
N ARG A 224 5.69 -9.40 1.42
CA ARG A 224 5.69 -9.37 -0.04
C ARG A 224 5.42 -8.03 -0.69
N SER A 225 4.84 -7.07 0.04
CA SER A 225 4.48 -5.77 -0.53
C SER A 225 5.70 -5.00 -1.02
N ARG A 226 5.57 -4.23 -2.09
CA ARG A 226 6.57 -3.22 -2.51
C ARG A 226 6.24 -1.83 -2.01
N HIS A 227 5.01 -1.66 -1.53
CA HIS A 227 4.46 -0.42 -1.01
C HIS A 227 4.63 -0.37 0.51
N PRO A 228 4.67 0.84 1.10
CA PRO A 228 4.65 0.97 2.55
C PRO A 228 3.41 0.32 3.15
N VAL A 229 3.57 -0.42 4.26
CA VAL A 229 2.47 -1.09 4.97
C VAL A 229 2.42 -0.58 6.40
N LEU A 230 1.30 -0.01 6.82
CA LEU A 230 1.03 0.35 8.20
C LEU A 230 0.16 -0.73 8.84
N ALA A 231 0.74 -1.49 9.77
CA ALA A 231 0.04 -2.45 10.59
C ALA A 231 -0.48 -1.78 11.87
N VAL A 232 -1.77 -1.91 12.13
CA VAL A 232 -2.49 -1.21 13.20
C VAL A 232 -2.95 -2.23 14.26
N PRO A 233 -2.34 -2.21 15.46
CA PRO A 233 -2.80 -3.01 16.60
C PRO A 233 -4.24 -2.70 17.02
N GLU A 234 -4.82 -3.64 17.77
CA GLU A 234 -6.21 -3.54 18.25
C GLU A 234 -6.46 -2.29 19.10
N ASN A 235 -5.58 -1.99 20.07
CA ASN A 235 -5.80 -0.94 21.06
C ASN A 235 -5.08 0.37 20.76
N VAL A 236 -4.76 0.64 19.49
CA VAL A 236 -4.13 1.91 19.11
C VAL A 236 -5.06 3.07 19.49
N PRO A 237 -4.60 4.03 20.31
CA PRO A 237 -5.36 5.24 20.55
C PRO A 237 -5.52 6.00 19.23
N LEU A 238 -6.74 6.35 18.82
CA LEU A 238 -6.97 7.15 17.60
C LEU A 238 -6.34 8.56 17.68
N ALA A 239 -5.92 8.98 18.88
CA ALA A 239 -5.14 10.18 19.14
C ALA A 239 -3.62 10.00 18.95
N ALA A 240 -3.14 8.77 18.73
CA ALA A 240 -1.72 8.47 18.54
C ALA A 240 -1.12 9.21 17.34
N PHE A 241 -1.94 9.66 16.39
CA PHE A 241 -1.52 10.42 15.21
C PHE A 241 -1.95 11.89 15.25
N GLU A 242 -2.24 12.44 16.44
CA GLU A 242 -2.50 13.88 16.64
C GLU A 242 -1.21 14.64 17.03
N GLU A 243 -1.30 15.94 17.34
CA GLU A 243 -0.30 17.02 17.14
C GLU A 243 1.20 16.81 17.47
N GLU A 244 1.61 15.79 18.24
CA GLU A 244 3.01 15.43 18.49
C GLU A 244 3.18 13.90 18.45
N LEU A 245 3.77 13.39 17.35
CA LEU A 245 4.02 11.96 17.18
C LEU A 245 5.52 11.64 17.39
N ASN A 246 5.80 10.81 18.39
CA ASN A 246 7.14 10.25 18.59
C ASN A 246 7.30 9.02 17.70
N VAL A 247 8.25 9.08 16.77
CA VAL A 247 8.50 8.03 15.78
C VAL A 247 9.82 7.34 16.09
N ALA A 248 9.80 6.04 16.36
CA ALA A 248 11.02 5.25 16.44
C ALA A 248 11.38 4.69 15.06
N PHE A 249 12.44 5.20 14.44
CA PHE A 249 13.00 4.64 13.21
C PHE A 249 14.06 3.60 13.57
N VAL A 250 13.67 2.32 13.51
CA VAL A 250 14.54 1.21 13.86
C VAL A 250 15.36 0.82 12.64
N ASN A 251 16.68 0.94 12.74
CA ASN A 251 17.60 0.79 11.62
C ASN A 251 18.69 -0.25 11.90
N SER A 252 19.20 -0.90 10.84
CA SER A 252 20.42 -1.72 10.88
C SER A 252 21.67 -0.94 10.53
N ILE A 253 21.52 0.31 10.10
CA ILE A 253 22.59 1.21 9.69
C ILE A 253 23.23 0.74 8.36
N ASP A 254 22.43 0.72 7.30
CA ASP A 254 22.92 0.56 5.92
C ASP A 254 22.46 1.71 4.99
N GLU A 255 22.99 1.78 3.76
CA GLU A 255 22.63 2.85 2.80
C GLU A 255 21.15 2.83 2.40
N LYS A 256 20.45 1.70 2.57
CA LYS A 256 19.03 1.55 2.21
C LYS A 256 18.12 2.05 3.30
N ASP A 257 18.58 2.10 4.55
CA ASP A 257 17.90 2.79 5.64
C ASP A 257 17.75 4.29 5.36
N LEU A 258 18.67 4.90 4.60
CA LEU A 258 18.53 6.29 4.15
C LEU A 258 17.35 6.46 3.18
N LEU A 259 17.16 5.50 2.25
CA LEU A 259 16.02 5.53 1.33
C LEU A 259 14.69 5.32 2.06
N ALA A 260 14.65 4.39 3.02
CA ALA A 260 13.47 4.19 3.87
C ALA A 260 13.17 5.42 4.71
N PHE A 261 14.20 6.06 5.25
CA PHE A 261 14.06 7.31 5.98
C PHE A 261 13.50 8.42 5.10
N GLU A 262 14.02 8.61 3.88
CA GLU A 262 13.49 9.60 2.93
C GLU A 262 12.03 9.33 2.58
N LYS A 263 11.67 8.08 2.24
CA LYS A 263 10.28 7.67 2.00
C LYS A 263 9.40 7.94 3.22
N MET A 264 9.88 7.60 4.42
CA MET A 264 9.20 7.91 5.67
C MET A 264 8.98 9.41 5.78
N MET A 265 10.02 10.23 5.67
CA MET A 265 9.92 11.68 5.80
C MET A 265 8.91 12.26 4.82
N GLN A 266 8.90 11.81 3.56
CA GLN A 266 7.90 12.21 2.56
C GLN A 266 6.47 11.86 3.00
N LEU A 267 6.26 10.61 3.42
CA LEU A 267 4.96 10.11 3.90
C LEU A 267 4.47 10.85 5.15
N LEU A 268 5.41 11.17 6.03
CA LEU A 268 5.19 11.65 7.39
C LEU A 268 5.34 13.17 7.54
N THR A 269 5.59 13.90 6.46
CA THR A 269 5.85 15.36 6.44
C THR A 269 4.82 16.20 7.19
N THR A 270 3.54 15.82 7.16
CA THR A 270 2.45 16.66 7.70
C THR A 270 2.36 16.70 9.23
N PHE A 271 3.00 15.76 9.95
CA PHE A 271 2.88 15.73 11.42
C PHE A 271 4.14 16.26 12.10
N LYS A 272 3.98 17.00 13.21
CA LYS A 272 5.09 17.46 14.02
C LYS A 272 5.67 16.25 14.77
N LYS A 273 6.98 16.00 14.58
CA LYS A 273 7.60 14.74 15.00
C LYS A 273 8.86 14.97 15.81
N LYS A 274 8.98 14.16 16.87
CA LYS A 274 10.26 13.81 17.45
C LYS A 274 10.64 12.44 16.90
N ILE A 275 11.78 12.36 16.23
CA ILE A 275 12.26 11.15 15.58
C ILE A 275 13.35 10.55 16.44
N PHE A 276 13.16 9.30 16.82
CA PHE A 276 14.12 8.51 17.58
C PHE A 276 14.81 7.52 16.64
N PHE A 277 16.07 7.77 16.32
CA PHE A 277 16.90 6.84 15.58
C PHE A 277 17.33 5.73 16.53
N THR A 278 16.74 4.57 16.36
CA THR A 278 16.87 3.47 17.32
C THR A 278 17.68 2.36 16.69
N GLN A 279 18.83 2.05 17.26
CA GLN A 279 19.68 0.96 16.80
C GLN A 279 19.46 -0.29 17.65
N ILE A 280 19.31 -1.45 17.00
CA ILE A 280 19.42 -2.73 17.69
C ILE A 280 20.89 -3.11 17.79
N LEU A 281 21.42 -3.19 19.01
CA LEU A 281 22.79 -3.57 19.29
C LEU A 281 22.91 -5.10 19.32
N PRO A 282 23.65 -5.71 18.38
CA PRO A 282 23.85 -7.15 18.37
C PRO A 282 24.67 -7.60 19.59
N ARG A 283 24.53 -8.88 19.99
CA ARG A 283 25.30 -9.44 21.12
C ARG A 283 26.83 -9.35 21.00
N LYS A 284 27.37 -9.11 19.79
CA LYS A 284 28.80 -8.89 19.55
C LYS A 284 29.00 -7.50 18.93
N GLU A 285 29.80 -6.66 19.57
CA GLU A 285 30.12 -5.32 19.08
C GLU A 285 30.78 -5.36 17.69
N ASN A 286 30.31 -4.52 16.77
CA ASN A 286 30.93 -4.30 15.47
C ASN A 286 31.50 -2.87 15.45
N PRO A 287 32.84 -2.68 15.55
CA PRO A 287 33.48 -1.36 15.71
C PRO A 287 33.37 -0.39 14.50
N GLY A 288 32.50 -0.64 13.53
CA GLY A 288 32.42 0.12 12.27
C GLY A 288 31.27 1.13 12.18
N ASN A 289 30.28 1.07 13.08
CA ASN A 289 29.00 1.77 12.89
C ASN A 289 29.00 3.25 13.31
N GLU A 290 29.91 3.67 14.18
CA GLU A 290 29.93 5.04 14.74
C GLU A 290 30.06 6.12 13.65
N LYS A 291 30.91 5.89 12.64
CA LYS A 291 31.11 6.84 11.53
C LYS A 291 29.88 6.98 10.64
N LEU A 292 29.14 5.88 10.43
CA LEU A 292 27.94 5.90 9.59
C LEU A 292 26.76 6.56 10.33
N ILE A 293 26.63 6.31 11.64
CA ILE A 293 25.67 7.01 12.51
C ILE A 293 25.92 8.51 12.49
N ALA A 294 27.18 8.95 12.63
CA ALA A 294 27.53 10.37 12.56
C ALA A 294 27.18 11.00 11.20
N ARG A 295 27.39 10.28 10.09
CA ARG A 295 27.01 10.76 8.74
C ARG A 295 25.50 10.87 8.57
N LEU A 296 24.75 9.88 9.05
CA LEU A 296 23.28 9.91 9.01
C LEU A 296 22.76 11.07 9.85
N HIS A 297 23.31 11.26 11.05
CA HIS A 297 23.00 12.39 11.91
C HIS A 297 23.21 13.74 11.22
N ASP A 298 24.38 13.94 10.63
CA ASP A 298 24.70 15.20 9.95
C ASP A 298 23.78 15.43 8.74
N TYR A 299 23.47 14.38 7.98
CA TYR A 299 22.51 14.43 6.89
C TYR A 299 21.12 14.89 7.37
N ILE A 300 20.58 14.24 8.40
CA ILE A 300 19.25 14.55 8.91
C ILE A 300 19.21 15.96 9.50
N LYS A 301 20.20 16.32 10.31
CA LYS A 301 20.27 17.66 10.91
C LYS A 301 20.33 18.76 9.85
N HIS A 302 20.98 18.50 8.71
CA HIS A 302 21.10 19.45 7.62
C HIS A 302 19.82 19.54 6.78
N HIS A 303 19.23 18.40 6.40
CA HIS A 303 18.05 18.36 5.52
C HIS A 303 16.71 18.55 6.26
N TYR A 304 16.67 18.23 7.55
CA TYR A 304 15.48 18.20 8.39
C TYR A 304 15.66 18.98 9.71
N PRO A 305 16.09 20.26 9.67
CA PRO A 305 16.47 21.03 10.87
C PRO A 305 15.30 21.32 11.83
N LEU A 306 14.06 21.17 11.36
CA LEU A 306 12.85 21.36 12.16
C LEU A 306 12.47 20.13 13.00
N PHE A 307 13.12 18.99 12.79
CA PHE A 307 12.82 17.75 13.48
C PHE A 307 13.73 17.59 14.70
N LYS A 308 13.14 17.25 15.85
CA LYS A 308 13.92 16.86 17.03
C LYS A 308 14.36 15.42 16.83
N THR A 309 15.67 15.19 16.83
CA THR A 309 16.25 13.85 16.65
C THR A 309 16.94 13.39 17.92
N GLU A 310 16.64 12.17 18.37
CA GLU A 310 17.34 11.50 19.47
C GLU A 310 17.84 10.12 19.05
N TYR A 311 18.88 9.65 19.72
CA TYR A 311 19.47 8.33 19.47
C TYR A 311 19.15 7.40 20.62
N GLY A 312 18.58 6.26 20.29
CA GLY A 312 18.30 5.17 21.22
C GLY A 312 19.03 3.91 20.81
N THR A 313 19.27 3.05 21.80
CA THR A 313 19.85 1.73 21.59
C THR A 313 19.01 0.69 22.31
N ILE A 314 18.74 -0.42 21.63
CA ILE A 314 18.04 -1.59 22.19
C ILE A 314 18.97 -2.79 22.06
N LYS A 315 19.24 -3.49 23.15
CA LYS A 315 20.08 -4.69 23.17
C LYS A 315 19.28 -5.89 22.70
N GLU A 316 19.89 -6.67 21.80
CA GLU A 316 19.30 -7.88 21.24
C GLU A 316 19.04 -8.97 22.30
N ALA A 317 19.80 -9.00 23.39
CA ALA A 317 19.73 -10.08 24.38
C ALA A 317 18.36 -10.19 25.08
N ASP A 318 17.70 -9.06 25.34
CA ASP A 318 16.38 -8.93 26.00
C ASP A 318 15.47 -7.99 25.18
N LEU A 319 15.53 -8.15 23.86
CA LEU A 319 14.95 -7.26 22.86
C LEU A 319 13.49 -6.89 23.10
N LEU A 320 12.65 -7.84 23.54
CA LEU A 320 11.23 -7.60 23.83
C LEU A 320 11.04 -6.62 24.99
N ALA A 321 11.65 -6.92 26.14
CA ALA A 321 11.52 -6.11 27.34
C ALA A 321 12.16 -4.72 27.16
N GLU A 322 13.31 -4.66 26.47
CA GLU A 322 13.95 -3.38 26.17
C GLU A 322 13.15 -2.55 25.18
N LEU A 323 12.52 -3.16 24.16
CA LEU A 323 11.65 -2.44 23.24
C LEU A 323 10.39 -1.91 23.93
N GLU A 324 9.75 -2.72 24.78
CA GLU A 324 8.55 -2.31 25.54
C GLU A 324 8.85 -1.14 26.49
N SER A 325 9.94 -1.25 27.26
CA SER A 325 10.44 -0.16 28.11
C SER A 325 10.75 1.09 27.29
N TYR A 326 11.42 0.94 26.13
CA TYR A 326 11.76 2.06 25.26
C TYR A 326 10.51 2.76 24.68
N ILE A 327 9.53 1.99 24.20
CA ILE A 327 8.25 2.51 23.69
C ILE A 327 7.54 3.32 24.77
N HIS A 328 7.47 2.79 25.99
CA HIS A 328 6.80 3.46 27.10
C HIS A 328 7.55 4.71 27.58
N GLU A 329 8.86 4.61 27.81
CA GLU A 329 9.70 5.71 28.29
C GLU A 329 9.76 6.88 27.31
N GLN A 330 9.93 6.57 26.01
CA GLN A 330 10.00 7.59 24.96
C GLN A 330 8.61 7.95 24.40
N ARG A 331 7.54 7.33 24.89
CA ARG A 331 6.16 7.51 24.41
C ARG A 331 6.05 7.35 22.89
N ILE A 332 6.68 6.32 22.35
CA ILE A 332 6.67 6.06 20.91
C ILE A 332 5.24 5.76 20.46
N GLY A 333 4.74 6.55 19.51
CA GLY A 333 3.40 6.38 18.94
C GLY A 333 3.41 5.70 17.57
N LEU A 334 4.58 5.54 16.96
CA LEU A 334 4.77 4.84 15.69
C LEU A 334 6.17 4.25 15.63
N MET A 335 6.27 2.97 15.33
CA MET A 335 7.52 2.33 14.93
C MET A 335 7.64 2.29 13.42
N VAL A 336 8.83 2.56 12.90
CA VAL A 336 9.14 2.50 11.48
C VAL A 336 10.32 1.59 11.27
N ILE A 337 10.16 0.62 10.38
CA ILE A 337 11.20 -0.36 10.06
C ILE A 337 11.36 -0.50 8.55
N ASN A 338 12.57 -0.86 8.14
CA ASN A 338 12.89 -1.19 6.76
C ASN A 338 12.98 -2.71 6.60
N SER A 339 12.12 -3.27 5.76
CA SER A 339 12.06 -4.69 5.40
C SER A 339 13.08 -5.04 4.35
N HIS A 340 14.32 -5.20 4.82
CA HIS A 340 15.38 -5.80 4.02
C HIS A 340 15.75 -7.19 4.49
N LYS A 341 15.98 -8.03 3.48
CA LYS A 341 16.46 -9.42 3.55
C LYS A 341 17.27 -9.71 4.82
N ARG A 342 16.72 -10.65 5.60
CA ARG A 342 17.41 -11.59 6.48
C ARG A 342 18.09 -11.09 7.74
N ASN A 343 18.33 -9.80 7.99
CA ASN A 343 19.00 -9.40 9.24
C ASN A 343 18.02 -8.76 10.23
N ILE A 344 17.58 -7.52 10.04
CA ILE A 344 16.60 -6.91 10.96
C ILE A 344 15.36 -7.80 11.07
N PHE A 345 14.85 -8.27 9.94
CA PHE A 345 13.68 -9.14 9.92
C PHE A 345 13.94 -10.55 10.45
N THR A 346 15.15 -11.10 10.58
CA THR A 346 15.29 -12.40 11.30
C THR A 346 15.55 -12.20 12.79
N HIS A 347 16.15 -11.07 13.17
CA HIS A 347 16.34 -10.67 14.57
C HIS A 347 15.02 -10.18 15.20
N LEU A 348 14.23 -9.42 14.45
CA LEU A 348 12.87 -8.98 14.76
C LEU A 348 11.79 -9.96 14.33
N PHE A 349 12.06 -10.94 13.43
CA PHE A 349 11.22 -12.02 12.80
C PHE A 349 11.79 -13.44 12.83
N ASN A 350 12.35 -13.85 13.98
CA ASN A 350 12.28 -15.26 14.37
C ASN A 350 10.79 -15.60 14.67
N PRO A 351 10.17 -16.59 14.00
CA PRO A 351 8.71 -16.79 13.99
C PRO A 351 8.04 -16.84 15.37
N SER A 352 8.78 -17.09 16.45
CA SER A 352 8.26 -17.19 17.82
C SER A 352 8.41 -15.93 18.69
N ILE A 353 9.31 -15.00 18.37
CA ILE A 353 9.65 -13.83 19.23
C ILE A 353 9.13 -12.54 18.62
N ALA A 354 9.25 -12.44 17.32
CA ALA A 354 8.86 -11.34 16.48
C ALA A 354 7.39 -11.11 16.24
N HIS A 355 6.73 -12.24 16.01
CA HIS A 355 5.30 -12.39 16.10
C HIS A 355 4.81 -12.12 17.53
N LYS A 356 5.69 -11.83 18.50
CA LYS A 356 5.32 -11.28 19.81
C LYS A 356 5.74 -9.80 19.96
N MET A 357 6.81 -9.37 19.29
CA MET A 357 7.32 -7.98 19.31
C MET A 357 6.32 -6.94 18.79
N ILE A 358 5.61 -7.24 17.71
CA ILE A 358 4.58 -6.33 17.15
C ILE A 358 3.31 -6.26 18.02
N PHE A 359 3.16 -7.19 18.96
CA PHE A 359 1.85 -7.54 19.54
C PHE A 359 1.68 -7.12 20.97
N HIS A 360 2.77 -7.07 21.72
CA HIS A 360 2.73 -6.57 23.08
C HIS A 360 2.76 -5.04 23.11
N SER A 361 3.14 -4.38 22.01
CA SER A 361 2.98 -2.93 21.90
C SER A 361 1.64 -2.60 21.24
N ASP A 362 0.82 -1.80 21.91
CA ASP A 362 -0.34 -1.10 21.30
C ASP A 362 0.12 0.02 20.33
N THR A 363 1.30 -0.16 19.70
CA THR A 363 2.01 0.80 18.87
C THR A 363 1.97 0.37 17.41
N PRO A 364 1.42 1.19 16.50
CA PRO A 364 1.44 0.93 15.06
C PRO A 364 2.85 0.71 14.50
N LEU A 365 2.94 -0.12 13.46
CA LEU A 365 4.18 -0.43 12.77
C LEU A 365 4.09 -0.06 11.29
N LEU A 366 4.93 0.85 10.84
CA LEU A 366 5.10 1.20 9.43
C LEU A 366 6.32 0.49 8.86
N VAL A 367 6.09 -0.32 7.83
CA VAL A 367 7.11 -1.12 7.17
C VAL A 367 7.37 -0.57 5.77
N PHE A 368 8.62 -0.27 5.46
CA PHE A 368 9.06 0.08 4.11
C PHE A 368 9.78 -1.08 3.44
N HIS A 369 9.56 -1.23 2.14
CA HIS A 369 10.34 -2.12 1.28
C HIS A 369 11.31 -1.27 0.45
N SER A 370 12.51 -1.17 1.03
CA SER A 370 13.73 -0.57 0.51
C SER A 370 14.31 -1.20 -0.76
#